data_AF-A0A3P5YUU6-F1
#
_entry.id   AF-A0A3P5YUU6-F1
#
_cell.length_a   1.000
_cell.length_b   1.000
_cell.length_c   1.000
_cell.angle_alpha   90.00
_cell.angle_beta   90.00
_cell.angle_gamma   90.00
#
_symmetry.space_group_name_H-M   'P 1'
#
loop_
_entity.id
_entity.type
_entity.pdbx_description
1 polymer ?
#
loop_
_entity_poly.entity_id
_entity_poly.type
_entity_poly.pdbx_seq_one_letter_code
_entity_poly.pdbx_strand_id
1 'polypeptide(L)'
;MLTQFLNELVSGETSGTTVTFVIIDGWTITVGSVGDSRCILNTQGGVVSLMTVDHRLEENVEERERITASGGEVGRLNVFGGNAVGPLRCWPGGLCLSSFQMLEGDSL
;
A
#
# COMPACT_ATOMS: atom_id res chain seq x y z
N MET A 1 -12.11 32.79 12.98
CA MET A 1 -13.15 31.86 13.47
C MET A 1 -13.64 30.93 12.36
N LEU A 2 -14.08 31.44 11.19
CA LEU A 2 -14.42 30.60 10.01
C LEU A 2 -13.24 29.77 9.46
N THR A 3 -12.01 30.31 9.48
CA THR A 3 -10.79 29.59 9.05
C THR A 3 -10.40 28.46 10.00
N GLN A 4 -10.83 28.52 11.26
CA GLN A 4 -10.52 27.50 12.27
C GLN A 4 -11.49 26.32 12.17
N PHE A 5 -12.77 26.60 11.88
CA PHE A 5 -13.80 25.60 11.56
C PHE A 5 -13.53 24.82 10.27
N LEU A 6 -12.94 25.47 9.24
CA LEU A 6 -12.53 24.78 8.01
C LEU A 6 -11.35 23.82 8.24
N ASN A 7 -10.43 24.14 9.15
CA ASN A 7 -9.32 23.25 9.49
C ASN A 7 -9.77 22.04 10.35
N GLU A 8 -10.77 22.22 11.21
CA GLU A 8 -11.38 21.11 11.96
C GLU A 8 -12.23 20.18 11.09
N LEU A 9 -12.79 20.67 9.97
CA LEU A 9 -13.48 19.82 8.97
C LEU A 9 -12.52 18.95 8.15
N VAL A 10 -11.22 19.30 8.08
CA VAL A 10 -10.17 18.54 7.38
C VAL A 10 -9.49 17.52 8.29
N SER A 11 -9.68 17.58 9.62
CA SER A 11 -9.14 16.60 10.57
C SER A 11 -10.02 15.36 10.69
N GLY A 12 -10.44 14.80 9.56
CA GLY A 12 -10.96 13.43 9.56
C GLY A 12 -9.85 12.49 9.98
N GLU A 13 -10.15 11.49 10.80
CA GLU A 13 -9.26 10.36 11.05
C GLU A 13 -8.90 9.71 9.70
N THR A 14 -7.76 10.09 9.10
CA THR A 14 -7.29 9.50 7.85
C THR A 14 -6.56 8.19 8.15
N SER A 15 -7.31 7.20 8.65
CA SER A 15 -6.83 5.82 8.69
C SER A 15 -7.05 5.16 7.33
N GLY A 16 -6.05 4.42 6.86
CA GLY A 16 -6.13 3.59 5.66
C GLY A 16 -5.84 2.15 6.03
N THR A 17 -6.32 1.21 5.21
CA THR A 17 -6.02 -0.22 5.37
C THR A 17 -5.62 -0.83 4.03
N THR A 18 -4.75 -1.83 4.08
CA THR A 18 -4.47 -2.69 2.92
C THR A 18 -5.50 -3.82 2.86
N VAL A 19 -5.73 -4.38 1.69
CA VAL A 19 -6.54 -5.59 1.53
C VAL A 19 -5.77 -6.58 0.65
N THR A 20 -5.71 -7.84 1.10
CA THR A 20 -5.27 -8.98 0.29
C THR A 20 -6.24 -10.11 0.57
N PHE A 21 -6.79 -10.72 -0.47
CA PHE A 21 -7.72 -11.83 -0.33
C PHE A 21 -7.42 -12.91 -1.35
N VAL A 22 -7.80 -14.14 -0.99
CA VAL A 22 -7.65 -15.34 -1.81
C VAL A 22 -9.02 -16.01 -1.91
N ILE A 23 -9.43 -16.34 -3.14
CA ILE A 23 -10.61 -17.16 -3.42
C ILE A 23 -10.12 -18.47 -4.01
N ILE A 24 -10.50 -19.58 -3.38
CA ILE A 24 -10.21 -20.93 -3.83
C ILE A 24 -11.49 -21.55 -4.37
N ASP A 25 -11.52 -21.86 -5.67
CA ASP A 25 -12.62 -22.55 -6.34
C ASP A 25 -12.09 -23.81 -7.03
N GLY A 26 -12.23 -24.95 -6.35
CA GLY A 26 -11.65 -26.23 -6.77
C GLY A 26 -10.13 -26.13 -6.89
N TRP A 27 -9.62 -26.19 -8.12
CA TRP A 27 -8.18 -26.09 -8.45
C TRP A 27 -7.75 -24.68 -8.87
N THR A 28 -8.67 -23.71 -8.85
CA THR A 28 -8.40 -22.33 -9.26
C THR A 28 -8.18 -21.47 -8.03
N ILE A 29 -7.03 -20.77 -7.99
CA ILE A 29 -6.70 -19.78 -6.97
C ILE A 29 -6.77 -18.40 -7.60
N THR A 30 -7.66 -17.55 -7.11
CA THR A 30 -7.77 -16.14 -7.52
C THR A 30 -7.31 -15.25 -6.38
N VAL A 31 -6.34 -14.37 -6.65
CA VAL A 31 -5.78 -13.45 -5.65
C VAL A 31 -6.02 -12.02 -6.08
N GLY A 32 -6.49 -11.19 -5.15
CA GLY A 32 -6.64 -9.75 -5.32
C GLY A 32 -5.98 -8.99 -4.19
N SER A 33 -5.30 -7.88 -4.50
CA SER A 33 -4.62 -7.04 -3.51
C SER A 33 -4.72 -5.56 -3.81
N VAL A 34 -4.80 -4.76 -2.74
CA VAL A 34 -4.64 -3.30 -2.73
C VAL A 34 -3.74 -2.94 -1.56
N GLY A 35 -2.58 -2.35 -1.86
CA GLY A 35 -1.57 -1.96 -0.87
C GLY A 35 -0.24 -2.67 -1.10
N ASP A 36 0.54 -2.86 -0.04
CA ASP A 36 1.80 -3.62 -0.07
C ASP A 36 1.76 -4.88 0.80
N SER A 37 0.54 -5.38 1.02
CA SER A 37 0.32 -6.68 1.61
C SER A 37 0.44 -7.78 0.56
N ARG A 38 1.09 -8.89 0.92
CA ARG A 38 1.50 -9.93 -0.04
C ARG A 38 0.84 -11.27 0.21
N CYS A 39 0.46 -11.93 -0.88
CA CYS A 39 0.08 -13.33 -0.89
C CYS A 39 1.19 -14.17 -1.53
N ILE A 40 1.58 -15.23 -0.83
CA ILE A 40 2.63 -16.16 -1.26
C ILE A 40 2.03 -17.57 -1.31
N LEU A 41 2.14 -18.22 -2.46
CA LEU A 41 1.72 -19.61 -2.65
C LEU A 41 2.94 -20.53 -2.55
N ASN A 42 2.89 -21.49 -1.63
CA ASN A 42 3.90 -22.52 -1.48
C ASN A 42 3.32 -23.86 -1.94
N THR A 43 3.80 -24.38 -3.06
CA THR A 43 3.34 -25.67 -3.59
C THR A 43 4.22 -26.82 -3.12
N GLN A 44 3.63 -28.01 -2.97
CA GLN A 44 4.37 -29.24 -2.66
C GLN A 44 5.33 -29.55 -3.82
N GLY A 45 6.61 -29.23 -3.64
CA GLY A 45 7.61 -29.13 -4.71
C GLY A 45 8.63 -28.00 -4.50
N GLY A 46 8.39 -27.12 -3.53
CA GLY A 46 9.35 -26.10 -3.09
C GLY A 46 9.38 -24.84 -3.95
N VAL A 47 8.46 -24.71 -4.91
CA VAL A 47 8.30 -23.48 -5.68
C VAL A 47 7.42 -22.52 -4.90
N VAL A 48 8.01 -21.39 -4.50
CA VAL A 48 7.34 -20.27 -3.85
C VAL A 48 6.96 -19.26 -4.93
N SER A 49 5.67 -18.98 -5.08
CA SER A 49 5.15 -18.03 -6.07
C SER A 49 4.57 -16.79 -5.39
N LEU A 50 4.97 -15.60 -5.84
CA LEU A 50 4.35 -14.34 -5.44
C LEU A 50 3.07 -14.15 -6.27
N MET A 51 1.94 -14.01 -5.58
CA MET A 51 0.62 -13.91 -6.22
C MET A 51 0.11 -12.46 -6.33
N THR A 52 0.88 -11.49 -5.83
CA THR A 52 0.52 -10.07 -5.75
C THR A 52 1.71 -9.20 -6.15
N VAL A 53 1.42 -7.99 -6.65
CA VAL A 53 2.43 -6.95 -6.93
C VAL A 53 2.26 -5.84 -5.90
N ASP A 54 3.37 -5.41 -5.28
CA ASP A 54 3.33 -4.33 -4.30
C ASP A 54 3.02 -2.98 -4.95
N HIS A 55 2.16 -2.17 -4.33
CA HIS A 55 1.86 -0.81 -4.80
C HIS A 55 2.84 0.25 -4.24
N ARG A 56 4.07 -0.14 -3.88
CA ARG A 56 5.07 0.75 -3.27
C ARG A 56 5.55 1.81 -4.26
N LEU A 57 5.56 3.07 -3.83
CA LEU A 57 5.93 4.22 -4.68
C LEU A 57 7.40 4.22 -5.13
N GLU A 58 8.31 3.62 -4.36
CA GLU A 58 9.73 3.47 -4.75
C GLU A 58 9.89 2.58 -5.99
N GLU A 59 9.00 1.59 -6.15
CA GLU A 59 9.14 0.52 -7.15
C GLU A 59 8.11 0.64 -8.28
N ASN A 60 6.96 1.28 -8.02
CA ASN A 60 5.85 1.39 -8.96
C ASN A 60 5.79 2.79 -9.59
N VAL A 61 6.28 2.91 -10.84
CA VAL A 61 6.26 4.17 -11.60
C VAL A 61 4.82 4.58 -11.96
N GLU A 62 4.00 3.62 -12.39
CA GLU A 62 2.60 3.86 -12.78
C GLU A 62 1.79 4.45 -11.61
N GLU A 63 2.06 3.96 -10.39
CA GLU A 63 1.44 4.48 -9.17
C GLU A 63 1.80 5.95 -8.93
N ARG A 64 3.07 6.32 -9.17
CA ARG A 64 3.52 7.70 -9.05
C ARG A 64 2.87 8.61 -10.09
N GLU A 65 2.82 8.16 -11.34
CA GLU A 65 2.16 8.88 -12.42
C GLU A 65 0.67 9.10 -12.13
N ARG A 66 -0.02 8.07 -11.61
CA ARG A 66 -1.43 8.18 -11.22
C ARG A 66 -1.64 9.21 -10.11
N ILE A 67 -0.77 9.22 -9.10
CA ILE A 67 -0.83 10.21 -8.00
C ILE A 67 -0.64 11.62 -8.55
N THR A 68 0.38 11.85 -9.36
CA THR A 68 0.67 13.16 -9.94
C THR A 68 -0.43 13.63 -10.90
N ALA A 69 -0.96 12.74 -11.73
CA ALA A 69 -2.10 13.04 -12.62
C ALA A 69 -3.37 13.41 -11.84
N SER A 70 -3.50 12.92 -10.60
CA SER A 70 -4.62 13.22 -9.70
C SER A 70 -4.38 14.50 -8.86
N GLY A 71 -3.25 15.20 -9.06
CA GLY A 71 -2.89 16.42 -8.33
C GLY A 71 -2.19 16.20 -6.99
N GLY A 72 -1.79 14.95 -6.68
CA GLY A 72 -1.00 14.62 -5.49
C GLY A 72 0.50 14.71 -5.74
N GLU A 73 1.28 14.80 -4.66
CA GLU A 73 2.74 14.83 -4.73
C GLU A 73 3.35 13.53 -4.19
N VAL A 74 4.48 13.12 -4.76
CA VAL A 74 5.27 11.98 -4.30
C VAL A 74 6.59 12.49 -3.75
N GLY A 75 6.85 12.24 -2.47
CA GLY A 75 8.06 12.74 -1.83
C GLY A 75 8.35 12.08 -0.49
N ARG A 76 9.62 12.13 -0.08
CA ARG A 76 10.04 11.71 1.26
C ARG A 76 9.64 12.75 2.29
N LEU A 77 9.56 12.34 3.55
CA LEU A 77 9.25 13.25 4.65
C LEU A 77 10.40 14.25 4.81
N ASN A 78 10.10 15.55 4.72
CA ASN A 78 11.04 16.61 5.04
C ASN A 78 10.71 17.17 6.43
N VAL A 79 11.62 16.97 7.38
CA VAL A 79 11.51 17.57 8.71
C VAL A 79 12.00 19.00 8.60
N PHE A 80 11.15 20.01 8.86
CA PHE A 80 11.42 21.45 8.73
C PHE A 80 12.92 21.84 8.74
N GLY A 81 13.50 22.03 7.54
CA GLY A 81 14.90 22.48 7.37
C GLY A 81 15.98 21.41 7.43
N GLY A 82 15.61 20.12 7.47
CA GLY A 82 16.50 18.97 7.52
C GLY A 82 16.55 18.16 6.23
N ASN A 83 17.25 17.02 6.28
CA ASN A 83 17.33 16.08 5.16
C ASN A 83 16.02 15.30 4.99
N ALA A 84 15.67 15.00 3.74
CA ALA A 84 14.56 14.12 3.42
C ALA A 84 14.81 12.70 3.96
N VAL A 85 13.86 12.16 4.72
CA VAL A 85 14.00 10.90 5.46
C VAL A 85 12.88 9.91 5.15
N GLY A 86 13.22 8.63 5.22
CA GLY A 86 12.29 7.51 5.07
C GLY A 86 11.87 7.21 3.63
N PRO A 87 10.91 6.28 3.45
CA PRO A 87 10.40 5.88 2.14
C PRO A 87 9.59 7.00 1.47
N LEU A 88 9.37 6.88 0.16
CA LEU A 88 8.44 7.74 -0.56
C LEU A 88 7.03 7.63 0.00
N ARG A 89 6.37 8.79 0.13
CA ARG A 89 5.00 8.96 0.59
C ARG A 89 4.19 9.70 -0.45
N CYS A 90 2.87 9.50 -0.43
CA CYS A 90 1.97 10.36 -1.19
C CYS A 90 1.41 11.49 -0.30
N TRP A 91 1.24 12.66 -0.91
CA TRP A 91 0.82 13.90 -0.27
C TRP A 91 -0.39 14.51 -1.01
N PRO A 92 -1.30 15.21 -0.30
CA PRO A 92 -1.28 15.54 1.13
C PRO A 92 -1.61 14.34 2.05
N GLY A 93 -1.15 14.38 3.31
CA GLY A 93 -1.44 13.34 4.33
C GLY A 93 -0.30 12.36 4.63
N GLY A 94 0.72 12.27 3.77
CA GLY A 94 1.96 11.55 4.06
C GLY A 94 1.81 10.03 4.16
N LEU A 95 0.86 9.44 3.44
CA LEU A 95 0.61 8.00 3.44
C LEU A 95 1.85 7.25 2.96
N CYS A 96 2.27 6.29 3.78
CA CYS A 96 3.29 5.30 3.47
C CYS A 96 2.64 3.93 3.53
N LEU A 97 2.90 3.10 2.53
CA LEU A 97 2.48 1.71 2.55
C LEU A 97 3.49 0.90 3.40
N SER A 98 2.98 0.00 4.25
CA SER A 98 3.78 -0.87 5.12
C SER A 98 3.22 -2.29 5.07
N SER A 99 4.12 -3.26 4.89
CA SER A 99 3.75 -4.59 4.45
C SER A 99 3.07 -5.45 5.52
N PHE A 100 2.01 -6.18 5.13
CA PHE A 100 1.40 -7.27 5.89
C PHE A 100 1.35 -8.55 5.04
N GLN A 101 1.64 -9.72 5.63
CA GLN A 101 1.84 -10.97 4.88
C GLN A 101 0.87 -12.04 5.31
N MET A 102 0.13 -12.62 4.36
CA MET A 102 -0.75 -13.76 4.60
C MET A 102 -0.02 -15.04 4.16
N LEU A 103 0.22 -15.95 5.11
CA LEU A 103 0.80 -17.27 4.88
C LEU A 103 -0.28 -18.31 5.14
N GLU A 104 -0.56 -19.15 4.15
CA GLU A 104 -1.32 -20.38 4.34
C GLU A 104 -0.39 -21.55 4.05
N GLY A 105 -0.20 -22.41 5.05
CA GLY A 105 0.61 -23.63 4.94
C GLY A 105 -0.32 -24.82 4.81
N ASP A 106 -0.15 -25.60 3.76
CA ASP A 106 -0.89 -26.85 3.60
C ASP A 106 -0.51 -27.82 4.72
N SER A 107 -1.47 -28.14 5.60
CA SER A 107 -1.52 -29.43 6.28
C SER A 107 -2.52 -30.31 5.53
N LEU A 108 -2.02 -31.00 4.50
CA LEU A 108 -2.65 -32.19 3.92
C LEU A 108 -1.83 -33.43 4.30
#